data_AF-I0RBY7-F1
#
_entry.id   AF-I0RBY7-F1
#
_cell.length_a   1.000
_cell.length_b   1.000
_cell.length_c   1.000
_cell.angle_alpha   90.00
_cell.angle_beta   90.00
_cell.angle_gamma   90.00
#
_symmetry.space_group_name_H-M   'P 1'
#
loop_
_entity.id
_entity.type
_entity.pdbx_description
1 polymer ?
#
loop_
_entity_poly.entity_id
_entity_poly.type
_entity_poly.pdbx_seq_one_letter_code
_entity_poly.pdbx_strand_id
1 'polypeptide(L)'
;MIQEIYPKVFYPEYRRKKAQKENNKNSFVLHFEYNKVMLIKDALTKEIRLPRFKDLEEDIEDIYDRSVYVNAVDDEEFYLADDMQVPEFGGFYMEGMQVFREFKPQYQAFAGISASQVYRWMQSRKYCGYCGTKTEKSDTERALICPKCKHIEYPKISPAIIVAIRDGNRLLLTKNAKGTYKFYALVAGFVEVGETLEDAVRREVKEEVGLKVKNIQSYKSQPWSFSDSLMVAFIADLDGDDTITLQKEELSEARWFEREDVPVLPFHISVGHELIQKFRDGEI
;
A
#
# COMPACT_ATOMS: atom_id res chain seq x y z
N MET A 1 7.33 6.30 8.59
CA MET A 1 6.34 5.76 7.62
C MET A 1 6.35 4.24 7.57
N ILE A 2 5.31 3.58 7.03
CA ILE A 2 5.16 2.11 7.09
C ILE A 2 6.37 1.33 6.54
N GLN A 3 7.00 1.80 5.46
CA GLN A 3 8.17 1.18 4.83
C GLN A 3 9.51 1.49 5.51
N GLU A 4 9.56 2.45 6.43
CA GLU A 4 10.78 2.81 7.17
C GLU A 4 10.95 1.85 8.34
N ILE A 5 11.52 0.68 8.05
CA ILE A 5 11.64 -0.45 8.99
C ILE A 5 13.06 -0.67 9.54
N TYR A 6 13.97 0.29 9.33
CA TYR A 6 15.34 0.23 9.84
C TYR A 6 15.37 -0.08 11.36
N PRO A 7 16.30 -0.95 11.84
CA PRO A 7 17.45 -1.53 11.15
C PRO A 7 17.16 -2.74 10.26
N LYS A 8 15.89 -3.17 10.15
CA LYS A 8 15.51 -4.31 9.31
C LYS A 8 15.59 -3.97 7.82
N VAL A 9 15.84 -4.98 6.99
CA VAL A 9 15.96 -4.85 5.54
C VAL A 9 14.85 -5.63 4.85
N PHE A 10 14.15 -4.97 3.92
CA PHE A 10 13.09 -5.60 3.12
C PHE A 10 13.64 -6.15 1.80
N TYR A 11 13.29 -7.40 1.48
CA TYR A 11 13.69 -8.13 0.28
C TYR A 11 12.45 -8.46 -0.57
N PRO A 12 12.07 -7.60 -1.54
CA PRO A 12 10.89 -7.77 -2.39
C PRO A 12 11.11 -8.71 -3.59
N GLU A 13 12.38 -9.03 -3.89
CA GLU A 13 12.75 -9.72 -5.12
C GLU A 13 12.09 -11.10 -5.22
N TYR A 14 11.79 -11.50 -6.44
CA TYR A 14 11.35 -12.86 -6.70
C TYR A 14 12.50 -13.82 -6.36
N ARG A 15 12.17 -14.87 -5.60
CA ARG A 15 13.05 -16.00 -5.37
C ARG A 15 12.30 -17.25 -5.76
N ARG A 16 12.92 -18.13 -6.56
CA ARG A 16 12.37 -19.44 -6.90
C ARG A 16 12.49 -20.38 -5.69
N LYS A 17 11.73 -20.07 -4.64
CA LYS A 17 11.77 -20.75 -3.34
C LYS A 17 10.42 -21.43 -3.08
N LYS A 18 10.44 -22.77 -2.99
CA LYS A 18 9.32 -23.55 -2.48
C LYS A 18 9.36 -23.58 -0.95
N ALA A 19 8.20 -23.58 -0.30
CA ALA A 19 8.15 -23.82 1.15
C ALA A 19 8.43 -25.30 1.43
N GLN A 20 9.13 -25.59 2.52
CA GLN A 20 9.48 -26.95 2.95
C GLN A 20 9.22 -27.10 4.45
N LYS A 21 8.64 -28.23 4.85
CA LYS A 21 8.26 -28.49 6.25
C LYS A 21 9.46 -28.49 7.19
N GLU A 22 10.64 -28.86 6.73
CA GLU A 22 11.84 -28.97 7.55
C GLU A 22 12.39 -27.58 7.92
N ASN A 23 12.25 -26.60 7.03
CA ASN A 23 12.95 -25.31 7.14
C ASN A 23 12.02 -24.10 7.31
N ASN A 24 10.74 -24.23 6.98
CA ASN A 24 9.82 -23.09 6.93
C ASN A 24 8.75 -23.06 8.02
N LYS A 25 8.79 -23.94 9.03
CA LYS A 25 7.81 -23.94 10.14
C LYS A 25 7.58 -22.57 10.78
N ASN A 26 8.65 -21.78 10.89
CA ASN A 26 8.60 -20.43 11.47
C ASN A 26 8.38 -19.33 10.42
N SER A 27 8.37 -19.60 9.12
CA SER A 27 8.03 -18.59 8.10
C SER A 27 6.56 -18.20 8.22
N PHE A 28 6.25 -16.95 7.87
CA PHE A 28 4.90 -16.41 7.91
C PHE A 28 4.08 -16.93 6.73
N VAL A 29 2.80 -17.23 7.00
CA VAL A 29 1.82 -17.61 5.99
C VAL A 29 0.71 -16.57 5.99
N LEU A 30 0.57 -15.91 4.85
CA LEU A 30 -0.45 -14.92 4.60
C LEU A 30 -1.54 -15.56 3.75
N HIS A 31 -2.77 -15.48 4.22
CA HIS A 31 -3.95 -15.82 3.46
C HIS A 31 -4.84 -14.58 3.37
N PHE A 32 -5.35 -14.30 2.17
CA PHE A 32 -6.21 -13.15 1.91
C PHE A 32 -7.50 -13.62 1.24
N GLU A 33 -8.59 -12.95 1.60
CA GLU A 33 -9.87 -13.05 0.89
C GLU A 33 -10.35 -11.63 0.58
N TYR A 34 -10.33 -11.27 -0.71
CA TYR A 34 -10.71 -9.94 -1.16
C TYR A 34 -9.90 -8.82 -0.45
N ASN A 35 -10.53 -8.08 0.47
CA ASN A 35 -9.92 -7.00 1.27
C ASN A 35 -9.77 -7.39 2.75
N LYS A 36 -9.55 -8.67 3.02
CA LYS A 36 -9.26 -9.19 4.35
C LYS A 36 -8.00 -10.04 4.37
N VAL A 37 -7.35 -10.09 5.53
CA VAL A 37 -6.19 -10.93 5.84
C VAL A 37 -6.52 -11.86 7.00
N MET A 38 -6.08 -13.10 6.92
CA MET A 38 -6.17 -14.05 8.02
C MET A 38 -5.16 -13.71 9.10
N LEU A 39 -5.63 -13.57 10.33
CA LEU A 39 -4.82 -13.34 11.53
C LEU A 39 -5.18 -14.37 12.60
N ILE A 40 -4.27 -14.53 13.57
CA ILE A 40 -4.55 -15.25 14.81
C ILE A 40 -4.76 -14.22 15.92
N LYS A 41 -5.85 -14.37 16.68
CA LYS A 41 -6.10 -13.59 17.89
C LYS A 41 -5.98 -14.48 19.11
N ASP A 42 -5.05 -14.13 20.00
CA ASP A 42 -4.90 -14.81 21.28
C ASP A 42 -6.17 -14.60 22.14
N ALA A 43 -6.72 -15.69 22.65
CA ALA A 43 -8.00 -15.66 23.35
C ALA A 43 -7.94 -14.90 24.69
N LEU A 44 -6.78 -14.89 25.35
CA LEU A 44 -6.58 -14.33 26.68
C LEU A 44 -6.11 -12.87 26.61
N THR A 45 -5.03 -12.62 25.87
CA THR A 45 -4.38 -11.30 25.76
C THR A 45 -5.04 -10.39 24.73
N LYS A 46 -5.82 -10.96 23.80
CA LYS A 46 -6.39 -10.28 22.63
C LYS A 46 -5.34 -9.78 21.64
N GLU A 47 -4.06 -10.12 21.82
CA GLU A 47 -3.00 -9.81 20.87
C GLU A 47 -3.27 -10.48 19.52
N ILE A 48 -2.97 -9.75 18.45
CA ILE A 48 -3.10 -10.23 17.08
C ILE A 48 -1.72 -10.46 16.48
N ARG A 49 -1.59 -11.53 15.69
CA ARG A 49 -0.34 -11.83 14.98
C ARG A 49 -0.60 -12.48 13.63
N LEU A 50 0.42 -12.44 12.77
CA LEU A 50 0.43 -13.20 11.53
C LEU A 50 0.56 -14.71 11.81
N PRO A 51 -0.15 -15.57 11.07
CA PRO A 51 0.08 -17.02 11.08
C PRO A 51 1.49 -17.39 10.60
N ARG A 52 2.02 -18.50 11.11
CA ARG A 52 3.21 -19.19 10.63
C ARG A 52 2.81 -20.59 10.16
N PHE A 53 3.66 -21.25 9.39
CA PHE A 53 3.36 -22.61 8.90
C PHE A 53 3.05 -23.61 10.02
N LYS A 54 3.78 -23.55 11.13
CA LYS A 54 3.52 -24.41 12.31
C LYS A 54 2.14 -24.23 12.93
N ASP A 55 1.48 -23.10 12.69
CA ASP A 55 0.12 -22.86 13.18
C ASP A 55 -0.94 -23.55 12.29
N LEU A 56 -0.58 -23.94 11.05
CA LEU A 56 -1.50 -24.45 10.04
C LEU A 56 -1.20 -25.89 9.60
N GLU A 57 0.01 -26.40 9.85
CA GLU A 57 0.49 -27.68 9.30
C GLU A 57 -0.24 -28.93 9.82
N GLU A 58 -1.00 -28.81 10.90
CA GLU A 58 -1.85 -29.89 11.44
C GLU A 58 -3.26 -29.88 10.81
N ASP A 59 -3.78 -28.69 10.49
CA ASP A 59 -5.13 -28.52 9.93
C ASP A 59 -5.14 -28.57 8.39
N ILE A 60 -4.01 -28.26 7.74
CA ILE A 60 -3.90 -28.13 6.28
C ILE A 60 -2.68 -28.91 5.77
N GLU A 61 -2.94 -30.13 5.28
CA GLU A 61 -1.91 -31.11 4.92
C GLU A 61 -0.90 -30.62 3.86
N ASP A 62 -1.38 -29.90 2.84
CA ASP A 62 -0.59 -29.45 1.68
C ASP A 62 -0.24 -27.95 1.75
N ILE A 63 -0.29 -27.33 2.94
CA ILE A 63 -0.07 -25.87 3.12
C ILE A 63 1.27 -25.40 2.54
N TYR A 64 2.32 -26.22 2.63
CA TYR A 64 3.64 -25.93 2.08
C TYR A 64 3.65 -25.93 0.55
N ASP A 65 2.96 -26.88 -0.09
CA ASP A 65 2.94 -27.05 -1.54
C ASP A 65 2.11 -25.98 -2.25
N ARG A 66 1.01 -25.53 -1.64
CA ARG A 66 0.16 -24.47 -2.19
C ARG A 66 0.71 -23.06 -1.95
N SER A 67 1.70 -22.92 -1.06
CA SER A 67 2.25 -21.63 -0.67
C SER A 67 3.31 -21.12 -1.64
N VAL A 68 3.27 -19.82 -1.94
CA VAL A 68 4.25 -19.16 -2.82
C VAL A 68 5.05 -18.14 -2.04
N TYR A 69 6.37 -18.15 -2.19
CA TYR A 69 7.24 -17.12 -1.62
C TYR A 69 6.89 -15.73 -2.18
N VAL A 70 6.72 -14.75 -1.30
CA VAL A 70 6.37 -13.38 -1.70
C VAL A 70 7.46 -12.39 -1.38
N ASN A 71 7.94 -12.32 -0.15
CA ASN A 71 9.00 -11.39 0.25
C ASN A 71 9.68 -11.89 1.54
N ALA A 72 10.71 -11.16 1.97
CA ALA A 72 11.32 -11.37 3.27
C ALA A 72 11.64 -10.03 3.95
N VAL A 73 11.73 -10.06 5.28
CA VAL A 73 12.37 -9.02 6.08
C VAL A 73 13.47 -9.68 6.89
N ASP A 74 14.72 -9.26 6.68
CA ASP A 74 15.89 -9.96 7.20
C ASP A 74 15.86 -11.45 6.79
N ASP A 75 15.81 -12.37 7.77
CA ASP A 75 15.67 -13.82 7.61
C ASP A 75 14.21 -14.31 7.73
N GLU A 76 13.25 -13.43 8.02
CA GLU A 76 11.84 -13.79 8.15
C GLU A 76 11.14 -13.74 6.79
N GLU A 77 10.74 -14.92 6.31
CA GLU A 77 10.10 -15.09 5.01
C GLU A 77 8.58 -15.09 5.10
N PHE A 78 7.95 -14.50 4.09
CA PHE A 78 6.50 -14.39 3.96
C PHE A 78 6.04 -15.14 2.71
N TYR A 79 5.11 -16.07 2.94
CA TYR A 79 4.50 -16.89 1.92
C TYR A 79 3.02 -16.54 1.77
N LEU A 80 2.50 -16.65 0.55
CA LEU A 80 1.08 -16.51 0.24
C LEU A 80 0.47 -17.89 0.04
N ALA A 81 -0.52 -18.24 0.87
CA ALA A 81 -1.39 -19.38 0.69
C ALA A 81 -2.72 -18.90 0.09
N ASP A 82 -3.02 -19.37 -1.12
CA ASP A 82 -4.28 -19.09 -1.81
C ASP A 82 -5.22 -20.30 -1.69
N ASP A 83 -6.51 -20.06 -1.88
CA ASP A 83 -7.54 -21.11 -1.99
C ASP A 83 -7.53 -22.12 -0.83
N MET A 84 -7.58 -21.61 0.40
CA MET A 84 -7.69 -22.41 1.63
C MET A 84 -8.88 -21.97 2.47
N GLN A 85 -9.42 -22.89 3.27
CA GLN A 85 -10.39 -22.56 4.30
C GLN A 85 -9.67 -22.11 5.57
N VAL A 86 -10.18 -21.06 6.20
CA VAL A 86 -9.68 -20.59 7.49
C VAL A 86 -10.02 -21.64 8.57
N PRO A 87 -9.05 -22.11 9.38
CA PRO A 87 -9.31 -23.08 10.43
C PRO A 87 -10.35 -22.59 11.46
N GLU A 88 -11.23 -23.48 11.91
CA GLU A 88 -12.29 -23.15 12.88
C GLU A 88 -11.76 -22.95 14.31
N PHE A 89 -10.64 -23.61 14.65
CA PHE A 89 -10.02 -23.58 15.98
C PHE A 89 -8.68 -22.87 15.93
N GLY A 90 -8.13 -22.47 17.09
CA GLY A 90 -6.82 -21.80 17.16
C GLY A 90 -6.85 -20.27 17.07
N GLY A 91 -8.05 -19.67 17.04
CA GLY A 91 -8.22 -18.21 17.08
C GLY A 91 -8.00 -17.52 15.73
N PHE A 92 -8.04 -18.27 14.63
CA PHE A 92 -7.96 -17.71 13.28
C PHE A 92 -9.23 -16.93 12.94
N TYR A 93 -9.06 -15.79 12.28
CA TYR A 93 -10.17 -14.98 11.79
C TYR A 93 -9.72 -14.08 10.64
N MET A 94 -10.69 -13.61 9.85
CA MET A 94 -10.44 -12.67 8.75
C MET A 94 -10.65 -11.23 9.20
N GLU A 95 -9.59 -10.43 9.12
CA GLU A 95 -9.58 -9.01 9.50
C GLU A 95 -9.45 -8.11 8.28
N GLY A 96 -10.02 -6.90 8.31
CA GLY A 96 -9.88 -5.94 7.21
C GLY A 96 -8.42 -5.48 7.01
N MET A 97 -8.02 -5.24 5.76
CA MET A 97 -6.65 -4.79 5.42
C MET A 97 -6.18 -3.53 6.15
N GLN A 98 -7.10 -2.70 6.67
CA GLN A 98 -6.78 -1.51 7.45
C GLN A 98 -6.03 -1.82 8.75
N VAL A 99 -6.09 -3.06 9.24
CA VAL A 99 -5.32 -3.51 10.41
C VAL A 99 -3.83 -3.23 10.27
N PHE A 100 -3.27 -3.32 9.06
CA PHE A 100 -1.86 -3.05 8.80
C PHE A 100 -1.44 -1.59 9.00
N ARG A 101 -2.38 -0.66 9.19
CA ARG A 101 -2.03 0.73 9.55
C ARG A 101 -1.47 0.85 10.96
N GLU A 102 -1.90 -0.04 11.85
CA GLU A 102 -1.56 -0.02 13.27
C GLU A 102 -0.85 -1.31 13.73
N PHE A 103 -0.83 -2.33 12.87
CA PHE A 103 -0.24 -3.64 13.15
C PHE A 103 1.21 -3.52 13.63
N LYS A 104 1.52 -4.25 14.69
CA LYS A 104 2.88 -4.34 15.26
C LYS A 104 3.35 -5.80 15.26
N PRO A 105 4.65 -6.03 15.05
CA PRO A 105 5.68 -5.04 14.74
C PRO A 105 5.55 -4.47 13.31
N GLN A 106 6.02 -3.24 13.10
CA GLN A 106 5.80 -2.47 11.86
C GLN A 106 6.34 -3.15 10.60
N TYR A 107 7.45 -3.89 10.71
CA TYR A 107 8.02 -4.58 9.56
C TYR A 107 7.11 -5.71 9.05
N GLN A 108 6.38 -6.40 9.94
CA GLN A 108 5.36 -7.38 9.56
C GLN A 108 4.17 -6.68 8.90
N ALA A 109 3.82 -5.49 9.39
CA ALA A 109 2.77 -4.70 8.78
C ALA A 109 3.11 -4.32 7.33
N PHE A 110 4.34 -3.85 7.10
CA PHE A 110 4.84 -3.52 5.77
C PHE A 110 4.91 -4.75 4.85
N ALA A 111 5.55 -5.84 5.31
CA ALA A 111 5.66 -7.07 4.52
C ALA A 111 4.29 -7.67 4.18
N GLY A 112 3.35 -7.66 5.13
CA GLY A 112 1.99 -8.15 4.97
C GLY A 112 1.17 -7.33 3.97
N ILE A 113 1.18 -5.99 4.09
CA ILE A 113 0.47 -5.14 3.12
C ILE A 113 1.09 -5.24 1.72
N SER A 114 2.41 -5.34 1.60
CA SER A 114 3.08 -5.55 0.31
C SER A 114 2.75 -6.89 -0.31
N ALA A 115 2.65 -7.97 0.49
CA ALA A 115 2.22 -9.26 -0.01
C ALA A 115 0.76 -9.26 -0.51
N SER A 116 -0.11 -8.46 0.12
CA SER A 116 -1.50 -8.32 -0.34
C SER A 116 -1.62 -7.73 -1.75
N GLN A 117 -0.68 -6.88 -2.17
CA GLN A 117 -0.62 -6.36 -3.55
C GLN A 117 -0.26 -7.46 -4.55
N VAL A 118 0.67 -8.34 -4.19
CA VAL A 118 1.00 -9.54 -4.99
C VAL A 118 -0.21 -10.46 -5.09
N TYR A 119 -0.92 -10.69 -3.98
CA TYR A 119 -2.16 -11.45 -3.97
C TYR A 119 -3.21 -10.85 -4.91
N ARG A 120 -3.54 -9.56 -4.77
CA ARG A 120 -4.56 -8.89 -5.62
C ARG A 120 -4.20 -8.97 -7.10
N TRP A 121 -2.93 -8.75 -7.45
CA TRP A 121 -2.46 -8.91 -8.82
C TRP A 121 -2.71 -10.35 -9.33
N MET A 122 -2.28 -11.36 -8.58
CA MET A 122 -2.50 -12.77 -8.94
C MET A 122 -3.97 -13.12 -9.11
N GLN A 123 -4.84 -12.64 -8.21
CA GLN A 123 -6.28 -12.85 -8.30
C GLN A 123 -6.90 -12.17 -9.52
N SER A 124 -6.48 -10.94 -9.83
CA SER A 124 -7.02 -10.16 -10.95
C SER A 124 -6.52 -10.60 -12.33
N ARG A 125 -5.56 -11.53 -12.38
CA ARG A 125 -4.91 -12.02 -13.61
C ARG A 125 -4.92 -13.55 -13.72
N LYS A 126 -5.86 -14.22 -13.05
CA LYS A 126 -6.08 -15.69 -13.14
C LYS A 126 -6.28 -16.18 -14.58
N TYR A 127 -6.84 -15.35 -15.45
CA TYR A 127 -7.03 -15.62 -16.87
C TYR A 127 -6.34 -14.54 -17.70
N CYS A 128 -5.81 -14.95 -18.86
CA CYS A 128 -5.11 -14.08 -19.78
C CYS A 128 -6.08 -13.05 -20.40
N GLY A 129 -5.75 -11.76 -20.26
CA GLY A 129 -6.56 -10.67 -20.84
C GLY A 129 -6.64 -10.68 -22.37
N TYR A 130 -5.75 -11.39 -23.07
CA TYR A 130 -5.74 -11.47 -24.53
C TYR A 130 -6.61 -12.61 -25.08
N CYS A 131 -6.62 -13.78 -24.42
CA CYS A 131 -7.23 -14.98 -25.00
C CYS A 131 -8.07 -15.82 -24.03
N GLY A 132 -8.24 -15.38 -22.77
CA GLY A 132 -9.09 -16.04 -21.76
C GLY A 132 -8.52 -17.34 -21.17
N THR A 133 -7.33 -17.79 -21.59
CA THR A 133 -6.69 -19.00 -21.03
C THR A 133 -6.19 -18.75 -19.61
N LYS A 134 -6.34 -19.74 -18.70
CA LYS A 134 -5.80 -19.66 -17.32
C LYS A 134 -4.29 -19.40 -17.38
N THR A 135 -3.81 -18.46 -16.59
CA THR A 135 -2.38 -18.12 -16.52
C THR A 135 -1.63 -19.05 -15.57
N GLU A 136 -0.32 -19.17 -15.78
CA GLU A 136 0.60 -19.93 -14.95
C GLU A 136 1.67 -19.00 -14.36
N LYS A 137 2.21 -19.36 -13.19
CA LYS A 137 3.28 -18.57 -12.56
C LYS A 137 4.59 -18.78 -13.33
N SER A 138 5.35 -17.71 -13.53
CA SER A 138 6.71 -17.80 -14.06
C SER A 138 7.66 -18.46 -13.04
N ASP A 139 8.62 -19.22 -13.55
CA ASP A 139 9.71 -19.85 -12.79
C ASP A 139 10.94 -18.93 -12.61
N THR A 140 11.02 -17.84 -13.38
CA THR A 140 12.23 -17.00 -13.46
C THR A 140 12.05 -15.62 -12.84
N GLU A 141 10.81 -15.15 -12.75
CA GLU A 141 10.50 -13.80 -12.29
C GLU A 141 9.09 -13.74 -11.68
N ARG A 142 8.76 -12.61 -11.03
CA ARG A 142 7.39 -12.36 -10.54
C ARG A 142 6.50 -11.96 -11.71
N ALA A 143 6.06 -12.96 -12.48
CA ALA A 143 5.15 -12.78 -13.60
C ALA A 143 4.15 -13.93 -13.71
N LEU A 144 3.05 -13.67 -14.41
CA LEU A 144 2.12 -14.69 -14.88
C LEU A 144 2.23 -14.82 -16.39
N ILE A 145 2.29 -16.04 -16.89
CA ILE A 145 2.48 -16.36 -18.30
C ILE A 145 1.26 -17.10 -18.81
N CYS A 146 0.74 -16.70 -19.97
CA CYS A 146 -0.29 -17.46 -20.66
C CYS A 146 0.34 -18.65 -21.40
N PRO A 147 -0.03 -19.90 -21.09
CA PRO A 147 0.56 -21.07 -21.76
C PRO A 147 0.20 -21.14 -23.26
N LYS A 148 -0.92 -20.52 -23.67
CA LYS A 148 -1.41 -20.51 -25.05
C LYS A 148 -0.74 -19.44 -25.93
N CYS A 149 -0.90 -18.16 -25.58
CA CYS A 149 -0.40 -17.05 -26.41
C CYS A 149 0.94 -16.47 -25.97
N LYS A 150 1.53 -16.98 -24.87
CA LYS A 150 2.81 -16.55 -24.30
C LYS A 150 2.85 -15.11 -23.79
N HIS A 151 1.70 -14.44 -23.71
CA HIS A 151 1.59 -13.12 -23.07
C HIS A 151 2.06 -13.19 -21.61
N ILE A 152 2.83 -12.19 -21.20
CA ILE A 152 3.42 -12.06 -19.87
C ILE A 152 2.75 -10.88 -19.17
N GLU A 153 2.24 -11.12 -17.97
CA GLU A 153 1.66 -10.13 -17.07
C GLU A 153 2.59 -9.92 -15.87
N TYR A 154 2.83 -8.66 -15.52
CA TYR A 154 3.63 -8.27 -14.36
C TYR A 154 2.75 -7.63 -13.27
N PRO A 155 3.21 -7.61 -12.00
CA PRO A 155 2.54 -6.89 -10.93
C PRO A 155 2.26 -5.43 -11.30
N LYS A 156 1.04 -4.97 -11.03
CA LYS A 156 0.64 -3.59 -11.25
C LYS A 156 1.18 -2.69 -10.14
N ILE A 157 1.86 -1.61 -10.54
CA ILE A 157 2.22 -0.48 -9.69
C ILE A 157 1.71 0.78 -10.40
N SER A 158 0.75 1.48 -9.79
CA SER A 158 0.19 2.73 -10.33
C SER A 158 0.92 3.94 -9.75
N PRO A 159 1.63 4.75 -10.56
CA PRO A 159 2.21 6.00 -10.06
C PRO A 159 1.09 6.95 -9.64
N ALA A 160 1.27 7.60 -8.50
CA ALA A 160 0.38 8.64 -8.00
C ALA A 160 1.21 9.76 -7.37
N ILE A 161 0.82 11.01 -7.56
CA ILE A 161 1.45 12.15 -6.90
C ILE A 161 0.73 12.47 -5.60
N ILE A 162 1.44 13.11 -4.68
CA ILE A 162 0.89 13.79 -3.51
C ILE A 162 1.68 15.06 -3.28
N VAL A 163 1.02 16.20 -3.06
CA VAL A 163 1.72 17.50 -3.07
C VAL A 163 1.36 18.36 -1.86
N ALA A 164 2.39 18.81 -1.14
CA ALA A 164 2.27 19.87 -0.15
C ALA A 164 2.32 21.24 -0.84
N ILE A 165 1.19 21.95 -0.85
CA ILE A 165 1.05 23.25 -1.53
C ILE A 165 1.14 24.35 -0.48
N ARG A 166 2.19 25.16 -0.57
CA ARG A 166 2.50 26.23 0.38
C ARG A 166 2.08 27.59 -0.17
N ASP A 167 1.70 28.47 0.75
CA ASP A 167 1.63 29.91 0.50
C ASP A 167 2.15 30.67 1.73
N GLY A 168 3.44 30.99 1.73
CA GLY A 168 4.13 31.56 2.89
C GLY A 168 4.03 30.64 4.11
N ASN A 169 3.30 31.09 5.14
CA ASN A 169 3.06 30.32 6.37
C ASN A 169 1.83 29.40 6.29
N ARG A 170 1.16 29.34 5.13
CA ARG A 170 -0.06 28.55 4.95
C ARG A 170 0.22 27.26 4.19
N LEU A 171 -0.49 26.19 4.57
CA LEU A 171 -0.54 24.91 3.87
C LEU A 171 -1.97 24.62 3.43
N LEU A 172 -2.15 24.24 2.16
CA LEU A 172 -3.46 23.77 1.70
C LEU A 172 -3.69 22.34 2.16
N LEU A 173 -4.82 22.10 2.82
CA LEU A 173 -5.29 20.76 3.15
C LEU A 173 -6.70 20.52 2.63
N THR A 174 -6.98 19.29 2.23
CA THR A 174 -8.26 18.84 1.67
C THR A 174 -8.90 17.75 2.54
N LYS A 175 -10.20 17.50 2.36
CA LYS A 175 -10.92 16.34 2.89
C LYS A 175 -11.73 15.65 1.79
N ASN A 176 -11.53 14.35 1.65
CA ASN A 176 -12.27 13.52 0.71
C ASN A 176 -13.77 13.48 1.04
N ALA A 177 -14.62 13.64 0.03
CA ALA A 177 -16.08 13.53 0.14
C ALA A 177 -16.53 12.09 0.38
N LYS A 178 -15.89 11.11 -0.28
CA LYS A 178 -16.36 9.71 -0.37
C LYS A 178 -15.44 8.66 0.27
N GLY A 179 -14.51 9.08 1.13
CA GLY A 179 -13.55 8.19 1.80
C GLY A 179 -13.97 7.72 3.20
N THR A 180 -13.42 6.57 3.62
CA THR A 180 -13.36 6.15 5.03
C THR A 180 -12.34 6.97 5.84
N TYR A 181 -11.36 7.57 5.14
CA TYR A 181 -10.42 8.50 5.73
C TYR A 181 -11.10 9.85 5.97
N LYS A 182 -11.24 10.25 7.24
CA LYS A 182 -11.97 11.47 7.66
C LYS A 182 -11.05 12.63 8.06
N PHE A 183 -9.75 12.44 7.99
CA PHE A 183 -8.79 13.48 8.34
C PHE A 183 -8.42 14.32 7.13
N TYR A 184 -7.83 15.48 7.40
CA TYR A 184 -7.23 16.31 6.38
C TYR A 184 -6.07 15.58 5.69
N ALA A 185 -5.96 15.78 4.39
CA ALA A 185 -4.93 15.23 3.54
C ALA A 185 -4.36 16.32 2.62
N LEU A 186 -3.28 15.97 1.92
CA LEU A 186 -2.76 16.75 0.81
C LEU A 186 -3.51 16.38 -0.48
N VAL A 187 -3.43 17.24 -1.50
CA VAL A 187 -3.90 16.93 -2.86
C VAL A 187 -3.09 15.75 -3.40
N ALA A 188 -3.77 14.75 -3.97
CA ALA A 188 -3.13 13.53 -4.45
C ALA A 188 -3.98 12.84 -5.52
N GLY A 189 -3.34 12.40 -6.60
CA GLY A 189 -4.04 11.69 -7.66
C GLY A 189 -3.11 10.85 -8.54
N PHE A 190 -3.71 10.06 -9.42
CA PHE A 190 -2.96 9.13 -10.27
C PHE A 190 -2.33 9.87 -11.44
N VAL A 191 -1.16 9.40 -11.87
CA VAL A 191 -0.50 9.91 -13.07
C VAL A 191 -1.18 9.31 -14.30
N GLU A 192 -1.50 10.15 -15.29
CA GLU A 192 -2.12 9.71 -16.52
C GLU A 192 -1.10 9.20 -17.57
N VAL A 193 -1.62 8.51 -18.59
CA VAL A 193 -0.80 7.95 -19.67
C VAL A 193 -0.16 9.07 -20.48
N GLY A 194 1.17 9.09 -20.54
CA GLY A 194 1.94 10.10 -21.27
C GLY A 194 2.19 11.38 -20.47
N GLU A 195 1.79 11.42 -19.21
CA GLU A 195 1.95 12.57 -18.32
C GLU A 195 3.29 12.50 -17.54
N THR A 196 3.93 13.64 -17.32
CA THR A 196 5.05 13.76 -16.37
C THR A 196 4.53 13.84 -14.93
N LEU A 197 5.37 13.56 -13.93
CA LEU A 197 4.93 13.68 -12.53
C LEU A 197 4.60 15.14 -12.17
N GLU A 198 5.36 16.09 -12.71
CA GLU A 198 5.15 17.52 -12.49
C GLU A 198 3.86 18.01 -13.17
N ASP A 199 3.52 17.48 -14.35
CA ASP A 199 2.26 17.81 -15.01
C ASP A 199 1.07 17.20 -14.28
N ALA A 200 1.21 15.98 -13.74
CA ALA A 200 0.21 15.39 -12.86
C ALA A 200 -0.03 16.27 -11.62
N VAL A 201 1.04 16.80 -11.00
CA VAL A 201 0.90 17.76 -9.89
C VAL A 201 0.10 18.99 -10.35
N ARG A 202 0.39 19.58 -11.52
CA ARG A 202 -0.34 20.75 -12.01
C ARG A 202 -1.81 20.43 -12.30
N ARG A 203 -2.08 19.27 -12.92
CA ARG A 203 -3.42 18.83 -13.29
C ARG A 203 -4.27 18.58 -12.05
N GLU A 204 -3.81 17.72 -11.14
CA GLU A 204 -4.55 17.36 -9.91
C GLU A 204 -4.85 18.60 -9.06
N VAL A 205 -3.88 19.51 -8.90
CA VAL A 205 -4.11 20.77 -8.16
C VAL A 205 -5.13 21.66 -8.87
N LYS A 206 -5.11 21.69 -10.21
CA LYS A 206 -6.06 22.49 -10.97
C LYS A 206 -7.48 21.90 -10.91
N GLU A 207 -7.60 20.58 -10.99
CA GLU A 207 -8.86 19.85 -10.99
C GLU A 207 -9.52 19.88 -9.60
N GLU A 208 -8.81 19.46 -8.56
CA GLU A 208 -9.39 19.29 -7.22
C GLU A 208 -9.71 20.61 -6.53
N VAL A 209 -8.83 21.61 -6.66
CA VAL A 209 -8.88 22.85 -5.86
C VAL A 209 -8.83 24.13 -6.70
N GLY A 210 -8.72 24.04 -8.03
CA GLY A 210 -8.80 25.20 -8.94
C GLY A 210 -7.54 26.06 -9.00
N LEU A 211 -6.49 25.72 -8.25
CA LEU A 211 -5.29 26.54 -8.06
C LEU A 211 -4.24 26.29 -9.15
N LYS A 212 -3.21 27.15 -9.18
CA LYS A 212 -1.98 26.96 -9.97
C LYS A 212 -0.78 26.90 -9.04
N VAL A 213 0.24 26.16 -9.44
CA VAL A 213 1.45 25.97 -8.64
C VAL A 213 2.72 26.16 -9.44
N LYS A 214 3.77 26.57 -8.75
CA LYS A 214 5.15 26.73 -9.24
C LYS A 214 6.13 26.09 -8.26
N ASN A 215 7.43 26.12 -8.61
CA ASN A 215 8.51 25.57 -7.79
C ASN A 215 8.26 24.11 -7.36
N ILE A 216 7.73 23.30 -8.26
CA ILE A 216 7.42 21.89 -7.99
C ILE A 216 8.74 21.14 -7.78
N GLN A 217 8.94 20.61 -6.57
CA GLN A 217 10.14 19.91 -6.16
C GLN A 217 9.79 18.51 -5.67
N SER A 218 10.46 17.49 -6.22
CA SER A 218 10.35 16.12 -5.73
C SER A 218 10.90 16.02 -4.31
N TYR A 219 10.17 15.36 -3.42
CA TYR A 219 10.57 15.15 -2.03
C TYR A 219 11.00 13.71 -1.75
N LYS A 220 10.07 12.76 -1.87
CA LYS A 220 10.29 11.35 -1.52
C LYS A 220 9.28 10.47 -2.26
N SER A 221 9.60 9.20 -2.48
CA SER A 221 8.64 8.20 -2.92
C SER A 221 8.31 7.21 -1.81
N GLN A 222 7.07 6.71 -1.79
CA GLN A 222 6.61 5.68 -0.87
C GLN A 222 5.83 4.60 -1.63
N PRO A 223 6.21 3.30 -1.52
CA PRO A 223 5.33 2.22 -1.94
C PRO A 223 4.06 2.24 -1.08
N TRP A 224 2.90 2.29 -1.72
CA TRP A 224 1.61 2.38 -1.06
C TRP A 224 0.71 1.22 -1.48
N SER A 225 1.05 0.05 -0.97
CA SER A 225 0.37 -1.22 -1.27
C SER A 225 -1.07 -1.31 -0.74
N PHE A 226 -1.62 -0.28 -0.10
CA PHE A 226 -3.06 -0.21 0.19
C PHE A 226 -3.90 0.03 -1.08
N SER A 227 -3.33 0.66 -2.11
CA SER A 227 -4.00 0.99 -3.38
C SER A 227 -3.19 0.60 -4.61
N ASP A 228 -2.24 -0.34 -4.44
CA ASP A 228 -1.34 -0.80 -5.50
C ASP A 228 -0.53 0.33 -6.16
N SER A 229 -0.25 1.42 -5.42
CA SER A 229 0.37 2.62 -5.97
C SER A 229 1.80 2.84 -5.49
N LEU A 230 2.57 3.59 -6.29
CA LEU A 230 3.80 4.24 -5.86
C LEU A 230 3.47 5.72 -5.66
N MET A 231 3.40 6.15 -4.41
CA MET A 231 3.15 7.54 -4.06
C MET A 231 4.44 8.34 -4.25
N VAL A 232 4.42 9.39 -5.07
CA VAL A 232 5.56 10.30 -5.27
C VAL A 232 5.19 11.66 -4.71
N ALA A 233 5.91 12.06 -3.68
CA ALA A 233 5.62 13.25 -2.91
C ALA A 233 6.36 14.46 -3.48
N PHE A 234 5.64 15.58 -3.57
CA PHE A 234 6.12 16.86 -4.04
C PHE A 234 5.86 17.96 -3.02
N ILE A 235 6.66 19.01 -3.11
CA ILE A 235 6.40 20.30 -2.47
C ILE A 235 6.27 21.32 -3.59
N ALA A 236 5.27 22.21 -3.49
CA ALA A 236 5.04 23.26 -4.47
C ALA A 236 4.55 24.53 -3.78
N ASP A 237 4.69 25.66 -4.47
CA ASP A 237 4.22 26.95 -3.99
C ASP A 237 3.03 27.42 -4.83
N LEU A 238 2.07 28.08 -4.19
CA LEU A 238 0.95 28.74 -4.88
C LEU A 238 1.49 29.72 -5.95
N ASP A 239 0.85 29.70 -7.12
CA ASP A 239 1.15 30.63 -8.19
C ASP A 239 -0.05 31.54 -8.52
N GLY A 240 -0.11 32.69 -7.83
CA GLY A 240 -1.09 33.74 -8.09
C GLY A 240 -2.28 33.71 -7.13
N ASP A 241 -3.49 33.61 -7.69
CA ASP A 241 -4.76 33.67 -6.96
C ASP A 241 -4.94 32.44 -6.04
N ASP A 242 -5.35 32.70 -4.79
CA ASP A 242 -5.57 31.70 -3.74
C ASP A 242 -7.04 31.23 -3.64
N THR A 243 -7.91 31.68 -4.56
CA THR A 243 -9.33 31.32 -4.61
C THR A 243 -9.53 29.83 -4.93
N ILE A 244 -9.93 29.07 -3.92
CA ILE A 244 -10.20 27.63 -4.03
C ILE A 244 -11.52 27.38 -4.77
N THR A 245 -11.47 26.56 -5.81
CA THR A 245 -12.66 26.01 -6.48
C THR A 245 -12.65 24.48 -6.35
N LEU A 246 -13.56 23.95 -5.54
CA LEU A 246 -13.62 22.53 -5.22
C LEU A 246 -14.27 21.68 -6.32
N GLN A 247 -13.63 20.56 -6.65
CA GLN A 247 -14.28 19.43 -7.30
C GLN A 247 -15.10 18.64 -6.28
N LYS A 248 -16.40 18.96 -6.20
CA LYS A 248 -17.30 18.45 -5.15
C LYS A 248 -17.57 16.95 -5.21
N GLU A 249 -17.31 16.32 -6.36
CA GLU A 249 -17.44 14.88 -6.54
C GLU A 249 -16.39 14.11 -5.72
N GLU A 250 -15.23 14.73 -5.49
CA GLU A 250 -14.05 14.15 -4.85
C GLU A 250 -13.81 14.72 -3.45
N LEU A 251 -13.94 16.03 -3.27
CA LEU A 251 -13.63 16.74 -2.04
C LEU A 251 -14.87 17.35 -1.38
N SER A 252 -14.91 17.25 -0.05
CA SER A 252 -15.91 17.90 0.80
C SER A 252 -15.44 19.27 1.32
N GLU A 253 -14.13 19.44 1.44
CA GLU A 253 -13.51 20.64 1.99
C GLU A 253 -12.10 20.79 1.43
N ALA A 254 -11.68 22.02 1.15
CA ALA A 254 -10.28 22.40 1.04
C ALA A 254 -10.12 23.81 1.59
N ARG A 255 -9.08 24.04 2.38
CA ARG A 255 -8.78 25.36 2.93
C ARG A 255 -7.31 25.49 3.29
N TRP A 256 -6.88 26.74 3.35
CA TRP A 256 -5.58 27.13 3.85
C TRP A 256 -5.56 27.02 5.38
N PHE A 257 -4.47 26.44 5.90
CA PHE A 257 -4.16 26.39 7.32
C PHE A 257 -2.87 27.16 7.56
N GLU A 258 -2.91 28.11 8.50
CA GLU A 258 -1.67 28.62 9.09
C GLU A 258 -0.93 27.46 9.76
N ARG A 259 0.41 27.51 9.76
CA ARG A 259 1.28 26.46 10.28
C ARG A 259 0.92 26.04 11.71
N GLU A 260 0.56 27.01 12.53
CA GLU A 260 0.17 26.85 13.93
C GLU A 260 -1.19 26.13 14.07
N ASP A 261 -2.05 26.23 13.07
CA ASP A 261 -3.41 25.69 13.05
C ASP A 261 -3.52 24.36 12.30
N VAL A 262 -2.46 23.91 11.64
CA VAL A 262 -2.42 22.59 10.98
C VAL A 262 -2.76 21.51 12.02
N PRO A 263 -3.67 20.56 11.74
CA PRO A 263 -4.10 19.55 12.70
C PRO A 263 -3.03 18.48 12.96
N VAL A 264 -3.03 17.90 14.16
CA VAL A 264 -2.20 16.72 14.47
C VAL A 264 -2.93 15.50 13.95
N LEU A 265 -2.23 14.68 13.16
CA LEU A 265 -2.81 13.49 12.55
C LEU A 265 -2.41 12.23 13.35
N PRO A 266 -3.33 11.27 13.57
CA PRO A 266 -3.11 10.19 14.53
C PRO A 266 -2.15 9.09 14.07
N PHE A 267 -1.79 9.05 12.79
CA PHE A 267 -0.96 7.99 12.21
C PHE A 267 0.20 8.58 11.42
N HIS A 268 1.41 8.05 11.61
CA HIS A 268 2.62 8.48 10.89
C HIS A 268 3.12 7.40 9.91
N ILE A 269 2.19 6.83 9.14
CA ILE A 269 2.51 5.75 8.20
C ILE A 269 2.71 6.22 6.76
N SER A 270 2.19 7.38 6.38
CA SER A 270 2.22 7.88 5.00
C SER A 270 3.16 9.06 4.80
N VAL A 271 3.65 9.25 3.57
CA VAL A 271 4.48 10.39 3.17
C VAL A 271 3.69 11.70 3.21
N GLY A 272 2.37 11.65 3.02
CA GLY A 272 1.50 12.82 3.23
C GLY A 272 1.48 13.27 4.69
N HIS A 273 1.41 12.33 5.63
CA HIS A 273 1.55 12.63 7.07
C HIS A 273 2.91 13.23 7.40
N GLU A 274 3.97 12.69 6.81
CA GLU A 274 5.33 13.21 6.99
C GLU A 274 5.43 14.65 6.49
N LEU A 275 4.96 14.96 5.28
CA LEU A 275 5.00 16.32 4.73
C LEU A 275 4.19 17.31 5.59
N ILE A 276 2.99 16.92 6.03
CA ILE A 276 2.17 17.76 6.93
C ILE A 276 2.93 18.03 8.23
N GLN A 277 3.57 17.01 8.82
CA GLN A 277 4.36 17.17 10.04
C GLN A 277 5.58 18.08 9.82
N LYS A 278 6.34 17.88 8.74
CA LYS A 278 7.50 18.73 8.43
C LYS A 278 7.12 20.18 8.21
N PHE A 279 5.96 20.43 7.60
CA PHE A 279 5.43 21.79 7.51
C PHE A 279 5.14 22.34 8.91
N ARG A 280 4.45 21.61 9.79
CA ARG A 280 4.25 22.09 11.18
C ARG A 280 5.56 22.43 11.89
N ASP A 281 6.60 21.63 11.66
CA ASP A 281 7.89 21.76 12.34
C ASP A 281 8.80 22.84 11.73
N GLY A 282 8.36 23.54 10.67
CA GLY A 282 9.15 24.60 10.03
C GLY A 282 10.27 24.09 9.12
N GLU A 283 10.25 22.80 8.78
CA GLU A 283 11.30 22.16 7.97
C GLU A 283 11.05 22.29 6.46
N ILE A 284 9.79 22.56 6.07
CA ILE A 284 9.36 22.88 4.70
C ILE A 284 8.37 24.04 4.69
#